data_AF-A0A2W4WPV1-F1
#
_entry.id   AF-A0A2W4WPV1-F1
#
_cell.length_a   1.000
_cell.length_b   1.000
_cell.length_c   1.000
_cell.angle_alpha   90.00
_cell.angle_beta   90.00
_cell.angle_gamma   90.00
#
_symmetry.space_group_name_H-M   'P 1'
#
loop_
_entity.id
_entity.type
_entity.pdbx_description
1 polymer ?
#
loop_
_entity_poly.entity_id
_entity_poly.type
_entity_poly.pdbx_seq_one_letter_code
_entity_poly.pdbx_strand_id
1 'polypeptide(L)'
;MNSKTYTLSPAKIGNSSGFRLPISFYRDHPQFTNASGWVEVLADNTLLVKLEPEVVLEEEEESSELILSLFLDFITKDALKNSDRLEAYTEAMAAEDDELLAGIEIDS
;
A
#
# COMPACT_ATOMS: atom_id res chain seq x y z
N MET A 1 12.57 -18.57 17.91
CA MET A 1 11.81 -18.27 16.67
C MET A 1 11.56 -19.60 15.97
N ASN A 2 10.32 -20.10 15.96
CA ASN A 2 9.99 -21.34 15.27
C ASN A 2 9.91 -21.07 13.77
N SER A 3 10.99 -21.32 13.04
CA SER A 3 10.98 -21.32 11.59
C SER A 3 10.10 -22.48 11.10
N LYS A 4 8.94 -22.15 10.55
CA LYS A 4 8.03 -23.14 9.96
C LYS A 4 8.59 -23.54 8.59
N THR A 5 8.86 -24.82 8.42
CA THR A 5 9.38 -25.36 7.14
C THR A 5 8.22 -25.81 6.26
N TYR A 6 8.28 -25.48 4.97
CA TYR A 6 7.29 -25.87 3.97
C TYR A 6 7.93 -26.84 2.98
N THR A 7 7.24 -27.94 2.67
CA THR A 7 7.71 -28.91 1.69
C THR A 7 7.42 -28.42 0.28
N LEU A 8 8.44 -28.45 -0.58
CA LEU A 8 8.32 -28.12 -2.01
C LEU A 8 8.05 -29.37 -2.82
N SER A 9 7.10 -29.26 -3.76
CA SER A 9 6.82 -30.33 -4.72
C SER A 9 7.22 -29.88 -6.13
N PRO A 10 7.91 -30.72 -6.92
CA PRO A 10 8.19 -30.40 -8.31
C PRO A 10 6.89 -30.30 -9.11
N ALA A 11 6.82 -29.34 -10.03
CA ALA A 11 5.68 -29.11 -10.90
C ALA A 11 6.13 -28.69 -12.29
N LYS A 12 5.33 -29.03 -13.30
CA LYS A 12 5.50 -28.50 -14.66
C LYS A 12 4.65 -27.25 -14.82
N ILE A 13 5.28 -26.15 -15.22
CA ILE A 13 4.63 -24.84 -15.39
C ILE A 13 4.87 -24.41 -16.83
N GLY A 14 3.86 -24.60 -17.69
CA GLY A 14 3.99 -24.37 -19.13
C GLY A 14 5.09 -25.22 -19.76
N ASN A 15 6.10 -24.55 -20.33
CA ASN A 15 7.28 -25.20 -20.93
C ASN A 15 8.47 -25.34 -19.96
N SER A 16 8.28 -25.05 -18.67
CA SER A 16 9.35 -25.04 -17.67
C SER A 16 9.06 -26.02 -16.54
N SER A 17 10.12 -26.43 -15.85
CA SER A 17 10.04 -27.17 -14.58
C SER A 17 10.24 -26.19 -13.43
N GLY A 18 9.46 -26.34 -12.37
CA GLY A 18 9.55 -25.49 -11.18
C GLY A 18 9.15 -26.21 -9.91
N PHE A 19 9.08 -25.46 -8.81
CA PHE A 19 8.63 -25.93 -7.51
C PHE A 19 7.33 -25.22 -7.13
N ARG A 20 6.37 -25.97 -6.60
CA ARG A 20 5.12 -25.44 -6.05
C ARG A 20 5.22 -25.35 -4.54
N LEU A 21 4.94 -24.16 -4.01
CA LEU A 21 4.72 -23.94 -2.58
C LEU A 21 3.32 -24.43 -2.17
N PRO A 22 3.17 -25.02 -0.97
CA PRO A 22 1.88 -25.51 -0.50
C PRO A 22 0.94 -24.34 -0.17
N ILE A 23 -0.36 -24.55 -0.28
CA ILE A 23 -1.37 -23.51 0.00
C ILE A 23 -1.31 -22.97 1.45
N SER A 24 -0.77 -23.78 2.38
CA SER A 24 -0.53 -23.35 3.75
C SER A 24 0.49 -22.21 3.85
N PHE A 25 1.49 -22.17 2.95
CA PHE A 25 2.47 -21.07 2.90
C PHE A 25 1.77 -19.74 2.60
N TYR A 26 0.94 -19.70 1.55
CA TYR A 26 0.22 -18.47 1.17
C TYR A 26 -0.86 -18.07 2.19
N ARG A 27 -1.39 -19.02 2.96
CA ARG A 27 -2.30 -18.68 4.06
C ARG A 27 -1.57 -17.99 5.21
N ASP A 28 -0.36 -18.45 5.52
CA ASP A 28 0.47 -17.85 6.57
C ASP A 28 1.14 -16.55 6.09
N HIS A 29 1.38 -16.42 4.78
CA HIS A 29 2.06 -15.29 4.14
C HIS A 29 1.33 -14.81 2.88
N PRO A 30 0.15 -14.18 3.02
CA PRO A 30 -0.70 -13.77 1.90
C PRO A 30 -0.03 -12.77 0.96
N GLN A 31 0.91 -11.96 1.45
CA GLN A 31 1.67 -10.97 0.67
C GLN A 31 2.45 -11.56 -0.51
N PHE A 32 2.70 -12.88 -0.51
CA PHE A 32 3.48 -13.54 -1.55
C PHE A 32 2.63 -14.23 -2.63
N THR A 33 1.30 -14.12 -2.61
CA THR A 33 0.40 -14.88 -3.49
C THR A 33 0.65 -14.60 -4.98
N ASN A 34 0.97 -13.35 -5.34
CA ASN A 34 1.32 -12.92 -6.69
C ASN A 34 2.73 -12.32 -6.78
N ALA A 35 3.57 -12.58 -5.77
CA ALA A 35 4.91 -12.02 -5.74
C ALA A 35 5.78 -12.54 -6.88
N SER A 36 6.44 -11.62 -7.57
CA SER A 36 7.57 -11.96 -8.44
C SER A 36 8.82 -12.16 -7.60
N GLY A 37 9.91 -12.66 -8.18
CA GLY A 37 11.12 -12.87 -7.41
C GLY A 37 12.23 -13.55 -8.18
N TRP A 38 13.32 -13.84 -7.48
CA TRP A 38 14.47 -14.54 -8.03
C TRP A 38 15.01 -15.60 -7.08
N VAL A 39 15.84 -16.47 -7.64
CA VAL A 39 16.50 -17.56 -6.93
C VAL A 39 18.00 -17.42 -7.08
N GLU A 40 18.72 -17.48 -5.97
CA GLU A 40 20.18 -17.52 -5.92
C GLU A 40 20.63 -18.89 -5.41
N VAL A 41 21.65 -19.47 -6.04
CA VAL A 41 22.22 -20.77 -5.63
C VAL A 41 23.38 -20.51 -4.68
N LEU A 42 23.22 -20.95 -3.43
CA LEU A 42 24.25 -20.76 -2.39
C LEU A 42 25.20 -21.95 -2.29
N ALA A 43 24.71 -23.16 -2.54
CA ALA A 43 25.47 -24.40 -2.53
C ALA A 43 24.76 -25.49 -3.36
N ASP A 44 25.38 -26.66 -3.51
CA ASP A 44 24.92 -27.78 -4.34
C ASP A 44 23.45 -28.20 -4.09
N ASN A 45 22.95 -28.05 -2.87
CA ASN A 45 21.59 -28.42 -2.47
C ASN A 45 20.81 -27.28 -1.81
N THR A 46 21.33 -26.04 -1.87
CA THR A 46 20.80 -24.92 -1.11
C THR A 46 20.59 -23.72 -2.03
N LEU A 47 19.36 -23.23 -2.03
CA LEU A 47 18.92 -22.08 -2.81
C LEU A 47 18.24 -21.07 -1.89
N LEU A 48 18.47 -19.80 -2.16
CA LEU A 48 17.80 -18.68 -1.55
C LEU A 48 16.74 -18.16 -2.52
N VAL A 49 15.48 -18.12 -2.08
CA VAL A 49 14.39 -17.52 -2.84
C VAL A 49 14.06 -16.18 -2.21
N LYS A 50 14.13 -15.11 -3.00
CA LYS A 50 13.64 -13.80 -2.61
C LYS A 50 12.38 -13.50 -3.41
N LEU A 51 11.28 -13.29 -2.69
CA LEU A 51 9.99 -12.90 -3.23
C LEU A 51 9.77 -11.41 -2.95
N GLU A 52 9.40 -10.68 -3.98
CA GLU A 52 9.02 -9.28 -3.92
C GLU A 52 7.50 -9.21 -3.99
N PRO A 53 6.83 -8.89 -2.86
CA PRO A 53 5.38 -8.76 -2.85
C PRO A 53 5.00 -7.66 -3.83
N GLU A 54 3.97 -7.94 -4.63
CA GLU A 54 3.35 -6.91 -5.45
C GLU A 54 2.70 -5.93 -4.47
N VAL A 55 3.27 -4.73 -4.36
CA VAL A 55 2.69 -3.66 -3.56
C VAL A 55 1.42 -3.25 -4.30
N VAL A 56 0.29 -3.83 -3.88
CA VAL A 56 -1.02 -3.34 -4.31
C VAL A 56 -1.20 -1.99 -3.62
N LEU A 57 -0.83 -0.91 -4.31
CA LEU A 57 -1.03 0.47 -3.86
C LEU A 57 -2.52 0.84 -3.78
N GLU A 58 -3.42 -0.01 -4.27
CA GLU A 58 -4.85 0.29 -4.38
C GLU A 58 -5.55 0.41 -3.01
N GLU A 59 -5.08 -0.25 -1.94
CA GLU A 59 -5.75 -0.17 -0.62
C GLU A 59 -5.42 1.11 0.17
N GLU A 60 -4.26 1.74 -0.04
CA GLU A 60 -3.87 2.97 0.68
C GLU A 60 -4.50 4.23 0.07
N GLU A 61 -4.64 4.31 -1.24
CA GLU A 61 -5.28 5.45 -1.92
C GLU A 61 -6.80 5.44 -1.69
N GLU A 62 -7.49 4.31 -1.91
CA GLU A 62 -8.94 4.25 -1.69
C GLU A 62 -9.33 4.49 -0.22
N SER A 63 -8.53 4.00 0.73
CA SER A 63 -8.78 4.22 2.16
C SER A 63 -8.50 5.67 2.56
N SER A 64 -7.49 6.32 1.99
CA SER A 64 -7.18 7.73 2.23
C SER A 64 -8.26 8.64 1.65
N GLU A 65 -8.75 8.35 0.44
CA GLU A 65 -9.87 9.08 -0.18
C GLU A 65 -11.17 8.93 0.63
N LEU A 66 -11.47 7.73 1.12
CA LEU A 66 -12.64 7.49 1.96
C LEU A 66 -12.54 8.26 3.28
N ILE A 67 -11.39 8.21 3.97
CA ILE A 67 -11.18 8.94 5.23
C ILE A 67 -11.30 10.46 5.01
N LEU A 68 -10.70 10.98 3.93
CA LEU A 68 -10.81 12.39 3.57
C LEU A 68 -12.26 12.78 3.30
N SER A 69 -13.01 11.97 2.56
CA SER A 69 -14.43 12.25 2.27
C SER A 69 -15.28 12.31 3.54
N LEU A 70 -15.06 11.40 4.49
CA LEU A 70 -15.76 11.38 5.78
C LEU A 70 -15.41 12.60 6.64
N PHE A 71 -14.15 13.02 6.61
CA PHE A 71 -13.70 14.21 7.30
C PHE A 71 -14.34 15.49 6.72
N LEU A 72 -14.38 15.64 5.40
CA LEU A 72 -15.01 16.78 4.74
C LEU A 72 -16.53 16.82 5.00
N ASP A 73 -17.19 15.67 4.99
CA ASP A 73 -18.62 15.56 5.33
C ASP A 73 -18.89 15.93 6.79
N PHE A 74 -17.99 15.56 7.70
CA PHE A 74 -18.05 15.99 9.11
C PHE A 74 -17.91 17.51 9.25
N ILE A 75 -16.88 18.12 8.65
CA ILE A 75 -16.67 19.58 8.71
C ILE A 75 -17.87 20.32 8.13
N THR A 76 -18.39 19.85 7.00
CA THR A 76 -19.55 20.46 6.34
C THR A 76 -20.78 20.43 7.25
N LYS A 77 -21.05 19.28 7.88
CA LYS A 77 -22.17 19.15 8.84
C LYS A 77 -21.98 20.01 10.08
N ASP A 78 -20.76 20.15 10.58
CA ASP A 78 -20.46 20.99 11.74
C ASP A 78 -20.63 22.47 11.41
N ALA A 79 -20.11 22.93 10.27
CA ALA A 79 -20.27 24.29 9.77
C ALA A 79 -21.74 24.69 9.58
N LEU A 80 -22.57 23.78 9.06
CA LEU A 80 -24.01 24.02 8.90
C LEU A 80 -24.75 24.09 10.25
N LYS A 81 -24.31 23.35 11.27
CA LYS A 81 -24.94 23.33 12.60
C LYS A 81 -24.46 24.48 13.50
N ASN A 82 -23.20 24.86 13.39
CA ASN A 82 -22.53 25.88 14.20
C ASN A 82 -22.06 27.04 13.33
N SER A 83 -22.99 27.60 12.56
CA SER A 83 -22.72 28.69 11.61
C SER A 83 -22.26 30.00 12.27
N ASP A 84 -22.47 30.13 13.58
CA ASP A 84 -21.99 31.22 14.44
C ASP A 84 -20.48 31.18 14.69
N ARG A 85 -19.83 30.03 14.44
CA ARG A 85 -18.38 29.85 14.57
C ARG A 85 -17.62 30.04 13.27
N LEU A 86 -18.32 30.31 12.17
CA LEU A 86 -17.70 30.53 10.87
C LEU A 86 -17.20 31.97 10.78
N GLU A 87 -15.90 32.11 10.53
CA GLU A 87 -15.28 33.41 10.29
C GLU A 87 -15.16 33.66 8.78
N ALA A 88 -15.32 34.91 8.37
CA ALA A 88 -15.14 35.29 6.98
C ALA A 88 -13.68 35.13 6.60
N TYR A 89 -13.43 34.46 5.48
CA TYR A 89 -12.07 34.32 4.94
C TYR A 89 -11.52 35.70 4.57
N THR A 90 -10.34 36.03 5.10
CA THR A 90 -9.75 37.37 4.98
C THR A 90 -8.56 37.39 4.02
N GLU A 91 -8.23 38.58 3.50
CA GLU A 91 -7.03 38.78 2.65
C GLU A 91 -5.72 38.43 3.37
N ALA A 92 -5.67 38.56 4.71
CA ALA A 92 -4.50 38.16 5.48
C ALA A 92 -4.30 36.64 5.49
N MET A 93 -5.39 35.86 5.56
CA MET A 93 -5.35 34.39 5.49
C MET A 93 -4.93 33.93 4.09
N ALA A 94 -5.42 34.60 3.04
CA ALA A 94 -5.01 34.32 1.67
C ALA A 94 -3.51 34.55 1.45
N ALA A 95 -2.96 35.64 1.99
CA ALA A 95 -1.52 35.92 1.88
C ALA A 95 -0.67 34.89 2.65
N GLU A 96 -1.17 34.38 3.80
CA GLU A 96 -0.51 33.31 4.55
C GLU A 96 -0.53 31.98 3.77
N ASP A 97 -1.67 31.63 3.17
CA ASP A 97 -1.79 30.43 2.33
C ASP A 97 -0.83 30.48 1.13
N ASP A 98 -0.73 31.62 0.45
CA ASP A 98 0.19 31.83 -0.68
C ASP A 98 1.66 31.70 -0.26
N GLU A 99 2.02 32.17 0.94
CA GLU A 99 3.37 32.00 1.50
C GLU A 99 3.67 30.52 1.80
N LEU A 100 2.71 29.80 2.37
CA LEU A 100 2.85 28.37 2.68
C LEU A 100 3.00 27.51 1.42
N LEU A 101 2.39 27.92 0.32
CA LEU A 101 2.44 27.22 -0.98
C LEU A 101 3.64 27.64 -1.84
N ALA A 102 4.44 28.61 -1.39
CA ALA A 102 5.55 29.12 -2.17
C ALA A 102 6.62 28.04 -2.44
N GLY A 103 6.89 27.79 -3.73
CA GLY A 103 7.91 26.83 -4.17
C GLY A 103 7.41 25.40 -4.36
N ILE A 104 6.11 25.15 -4.19
CA ILE A 104 5.48 23.90 -4.59
C ILE A 104 5.14 24.00 -6.09
N GLU A 105 5.73 23.12 -6.92
CA GLU A 105 5.30 22.96 -8.30
C GLU A 105 3.99 22.16 -8.32
N ILE A 106 2.88 22.84 -8.59
CA ILE A 106 1.58 22.18 -8.74
C ILE A 106 1.54 21.62 -10.17
N ASP A 107 1.49 20.29 -10.29
CA ASP A 107 1.27 19.63 -11.57
C ASP A 107 -0.05 20.14 -12.17
N SER A 108 0.03 20.68 -13.39
CA SER A 108 -1.08 21.32 -14.11
C SER A 108 -1.96 20.32 -14.86
#